data_AF-A0A7I7XLG4-F1
#
_entry.id   AF-A0A7I7XLG4-F1
#
_cell.length_a   1.000
_cell.length_b   1.000
_cell.length_c   1.000
_cell.angle_alpha   90.00
_cell.angle_beta   90.00
_cell.angle_gamma   90.00
#
_symmetry.space_group_name_H-M   'P 1'
#
loop_
_entity.id
_entity.type
_entity.pdbx_description
1 polymer ?
#
loop_
_entity_poly.entity_id
_entity_poly.type
_entity_poly.pdbx_seq_one_letter_code
_entity_poly.pdbx_strand_id
1 'polypeptide(L)'
;MDRRWLYGGAALLTLVVIVVAGVVLLPVVTVVPGTATANQAGVVAAAADRKAAEDAAAAKKAADDAAAALADTELTTKDSMQKYVSDPDNGLTDYGPITVYDVVLIQVGPNRYEGDAECALGDGPHRQVAIHVIADDQHVQWSTDKGGMAVLLPGS
;
A
#
# COMPACT_ATOMS: atom_id res chain seq x y z
N MET A 1 7.81 -17.34 -53.23
CA MET A 1 8.60 -18.17 -52.29
C MET A 1 7.65 -18.65 -51.22
N ASP A 2 7.62 -19.96 -51.00
CA ASP A 2 6.60 -20.67 -50.23
C ASP A 2 6.91 -20.81 -48.73
N ARG A 3 5.91 -21.38 -48.03
CA ARG A 3 5.90 -22.00 -46.70
C ARG A 3 5.62 -21.04 -45.54
N ARG A 4 4.34 -20.85 -45.14
CA ARG A 4 3.39 -21.80 -44.49
C ARG A 4 3.78 -22.18 -43.05
N TRP A 5 3.13 -21.54 -42.08
CA TRP A 5 2.27 -22.11 -41.01
C TRP A 5 1.27 -20.97 -40.63
N LEU A 6 -0.04 -21.09 -40.40
CA LEU A 6 -1.06 -22.16 -40.53
C LEU A 6 -0.77 -23.44 -39.74
N TYR A 7 -1.62 -23.93 -38.81
CA TYR A 7 -3.06 -23.74 -38.59
C TYR A 7 -3.32 -23.48 -37.07
N GLY A 8 -4.46 -22.97 -36.58
CA GLY A 8 -5.85 -23.25 -36.98
C GLY A 8 -6.30 -24.60 -36.41
N GLY A 9 -7.46 -24.75 -35.77
CA GLY A 9 -8.54 -23.81 -35.47
C GLY A 9 -9.64 -24.52 -34.67
N ALA A 10 -10.77 -23.84 -34.43
CA ALA A 10 -11.91 -24.46 -33.75
C ALA A 10 -12.70 -25.41 -34.69
N ALA A 11 -13.09 -26.58 -34.17
CA ALA A 11 -14.24 -27.36 -34.62
C ALA A 11 -14.70 -28.26 -33.44
N LEU A 12 -15.88 -28.06 -32.83
CA LEU A 12 -17.22 -28.44 -33.27
C LEU A 12 -17.45 -29.96 -33.43
N LEU A 13 -18.24 -30.49 -32.49
CA LEU A 13 -19.26 -31.55 -32.62
C LEU A 13 -19.06 -32.66 -33.69
N THR A 14 -18.95 -33.91 -33.25
CA THR A 14 -20.07 -34.88 -33.37
C THR A 14 -19.87 -36.16 -32.56
N LEU A 15 -20.99 -36.82 -32.23
CA LEU A 15 -21.11 -38.05 -31.46
C LEU A 15 -21.59 -39.17 -32.39
N VAL A 16 -20.87 -40.29 -32.50
CA VAL A 16 -21.39 -41.57 -33.02
C VAL A 16 -20.79 -42.74 -32.26
N VAL A 17 -21.66 -43.68 -31.89
CA VAL A 17 -21.38 -44.89 -31.11
C VAL A 17 -20.77 -45.99 -32.00
N ILE A 18 -19.72 -46.65 -31.52
CA ILE A 18 -19.36 -48.02 -31.96
C ILE A 18 -19.25 -48.91 -30.73
N VAL A 19 -20.27 -49.75 -30.55
CA VAL A 19 -20.21 -50.97 -29.73
C VAL A 19 -19.65 -52.07 -30.61
N VAL A 20 -18.74 -52.92 -30.11
CA VAL A 20 -18.75 -54.40 -30.24
C VAL A 20 -17.51 -55.05 -29.61
N ALA A 21 -17.78 -56.01 -28.72
CA ALA A 21 -16.97 -57.17 -28.29
C ALA A 21 -15.48 -57.02 -27.89
N GLY A 22 -15.20 -57.29 -26.61
CA GLY A 22 -13.84 -57.51 -26.09
C GLY A 22 -13.84 -57.96 -24.62
N VAL A 23 -14.43 -59.12 -24.31
CA VAL A 23 -14.52 -59.64 -22.93
C VAL A 23 -13.16 -60.16 -22.44
N VAL A 24 -12.45 -59.39 -21.61
CA VAL A 24 -11.36 -59.90 -20.76
C VAL A 24 -11.34 -59.16 -19.41
N LEU A 25 -11.50 -59.92 -18.32
CA LEU A 25 -11.17 -59.61 -16.91
C LEU A 25 -11.74 -58.31 -16.29
N LEU A 26 -12.86 -58.46 -15.59
CA LEU A 26 -13.31 -57.51 -14.57
C LEU A 26 -12.30 -57.48 -13.40
N PRO A 27 -11.69 -56.32 -13.05
CA PRO A 27 -11.32 -56.11 -11.66
C PRO A 27 -12.63 -56.07 -10.86
N VAL A 28 -12.75 -56.94 -9.85
CA VAL A 28 -13.80 -56.80 -8.85
C VAL A 28 -13.52 -55.52 -8.08
N VAL A 29 -14.16 -54.42 -8.51
CA VAL A 29 -14.27 -53.23 -7.68
C VAL A 29 -15.18 -53.63 -6.53
N THR A 30 -14.56 -54.02 -5.42
CA THR A 30 -15.20 -53.99 -4.12
C THR A 30 -15.56 -52.52 -3.88
N VAL A 31 -16.81 -52.17 -4.21
CA VAL A 31 -17.41 -50.92 -3.76
C VAL A 31 -17.43 -51.00 -2.25
N VAL A 32 -16.41 -50.41 -1.62
CA VAL A 32 -16.46 -50.07 -0.20
C VAL A 32 -17.61 -49.07 -0.09
N PRO A 33 -18.73 -49.39 0.58
CA PRO A 33 -19.86 -48.48 0.70
C PRO A 33 -19.56 -47.44 1.80
N GLY A 34 -18.43 -46.76 1.66
CA GLY A 34 -18.13 -45.52 2.32
C GLY A 34 -18.48 -44.41 1.34
N THR A 35 -19.67 -43.82 1.49
CA THR A 35 -19.87 -42.47 0.97
C THR A 35 -18.73 -41.62 1.51
N ALA A 36 -18.00 -40.94 0.62
CA ALA A 36 -17.04 -39.92 1.04
C ALA A 36 -17.85 -38.72 1.57
N THR A 37 -18.40 -38.87 2.77
CA THR A 37 -18.95 -37.78 3.56
C THR A 37 -17.78 -36.91 4.02
N ALA A 38 -17.28 -36.09 3.09
CA ALA A 38 -16.55 -34.89 3.44
C ALA A 38 -17.41 -34.17 4.47
N ASN A 39 -16.98 -34.19 5.73
CA ASN A 39 -17.80 -33.77 6.86
C ASN A 39 -18.22 -32.32 6.58
N GLN A 40 -19.51 -32.07 6.35
CA GLN A 40 -19.99 -30.74 5.95
C GLN A 40 -19.57 -29.68 6.96
N ALA A 41 -19.52 -30.02 8.26
CA ALA A 41 -18.99 -29.14 9.29
C ALA A 41 -17.51 -28.77 9.07
N GLY A 42 -16.68 -29.71 8.61
CA GLY A 42 -15.27 -29.46 8.26
C GLY A 42 -15.10 -28.62 6.99
N VAL A 43 -15.98 -28.79 5.98
CA VAL A 43 -15.98 -27.95 4.76
C VAL A 43 -16.43 -26.52 5.08
N VAL A 44 -17.45 -26.37 5.94
CA VAL A 44 -17.94 -25.06 6.41
C VAL A 44 -16.89 -24.37 7.30
N ALA A 45 -16.26 -25.08 8.23
CA ALA A 45 -15.15 -24.56 9.03
C ALA A 45 -14.00 -24.08 8.15
N ALA A 46 -13.51 -24.92 7.23
CA ALA A 46 -12.45 -24.56 6.29
C ALA A 46 -12.85 -23.44 5.30
N ALA A 47 -14.14 -23.13 5.13
CA ALA A 47 -14.61 -21.95 4.38
C ALA A 47 -14.61 -20.69 5.26
N ALA A 48 -15.02 -20.79 6.53
CA ALA A 48 -14.94 -19.71 7.50
C ALA A 48 -13.49 -19.30 7.79
N ASP A 49 -12.58 -20.27 7.97
CA ASP A 49 -11.15 -20.04 8.20
C ASP A 49 -10.50 -19.32 7.01
N ARG A 50 -10.85 -19.70 5.77
CA ARG A 50 -10.39 -19.00 4.55
C ARG A 50 -10.91 -17.58 4.49
N LYS A 51 -12.20 -17.35 4.76
CA LYS A 51 -12.76 -16.00 4.81
C LYS A 51 -12.08 -15.13 5.87
N ALA A 52 -11.84 -15.67 7.07
CA ALA A 52 -11.14 -14.94 8.13
C ALA A 52 -9.69 -14.58 7.74
N ALA A 53 -8.99 -15.48 7.04
CA ALA A 53 -7.65 -15.21 6.51
C ALA A 53 -7.65 -14.16 5.38
N GLU A 54 -8.64 -14.20 4.49
CA GLU A 54 -8.84 -13.20 3.42
C GLU A 54 -9.15 -11.81 4.01
N ASP A 55 -10.08 -11.72 4.97
CA ASP A 55 -10.44 -10.47 5.65
C ASP A 55 -9.23 -9.89 6.42
N ALA A 56 -8.44 -10.74 7.08
CA ALA A 56 -7.22 -10.32 7.78
C ALA A 56 -6.10 -9.86 6.82
N ALA A 57 -5.94 -10.53 5.66
CA ALA A 57 -4.98 -10.12 4.64
C ALA A 57 -5.36 -8.78 3.99
N ALA A 58 -6.66 -8.55 3.76
CA ALA A 58 -7.18 -7.28 3.27
C ALA A 58 -6.96 -6.14 4.28
N ALA A 59 -7.24 -6.39 5.57
CA ALA A 59 -6.99 -5.44 6.64
C ALA A 59 -5.51 -5.08 6.78
N LYS A 60 -4.61 -6.08 6.70
CA LYS A 60 -3.17 -5.83 6.69
C LYS A 60 -2.75 -4.98 5.48
N LYS A 61 -3.19 -5.35 4.27
CA LYS A 61 -2.85 -4.61 3.05
C LYS A 61 -3.30 -3.14 3.16
N ALA A 62 -4.50 -2.87 3.66
CA ALA A 62 -4.99 -1.51 3.85
C ALA A 62 -4.13 -0.70 4.85
N ALA A 63 -3.61 -1.35 5.90
CA ALA A 63 -2.69 -0.72 6.85
C ALA A 63 -1.30 -0.46 6.23
N ASP A 64 -0.76 -1.42 5.47
CA ASP A 64 0.51 -1.27 4.75
C ASP A 64 0.42 -0.14 3.68
N ASP A 65 -0.68 -0.10 2.91
CA ASP A 65 -0.96 0.94 1.90
C ASP A 65 -1.10 2.33 2.56
N ALA A 66 -1.77 2.44 3.72
CA ALA A 66 -1.92 3.69 4.46
C ALA A 66 -0.60 4.20 5.06
N ALA A 67 0.24 3.30 5.59
CA ALA A 67 1.56 3.67 6.10
C ALA A 67 2.48 4.18 4.98
N ALA A 68 2.39 3.60 3.77
CA ALA A 68 3.14 4.08 2.61
C ALA A 68 2.68 5.49 2.17
N ALA A 69 1.37 5.76 2.16
CA ALA A 69 0.84 7.09 1.83
C ALA A 69 1.22 8.16 2.86
N LEU A 70 1.28 7.80 4.14
CA LEU A 70 1.76 8.70 5.20
C LEU A 70 3.25 9.06 5.00
N ALA A 71 4.11 8.07 4.75
CA ALA A 71 5.54 8.30 4.52
C ALA A 71 5.82 9.16 3.26
N ASP A 72 5.02 9.03 2.21
CA ASP A 72 5.08 9.89 1.01
C ASP A 72 4.64 11.34 1.32
N THR A 73 3.64 11.49 2.20
CA THR A 73 3.18 12.80 2.70
C THR A 73 4.25 13.47 3.57
N GLU A 74 4.92 12.72 4.46
CA GLU A 74 6.04 13.18 5.28
C GLU A 74 7.20 13.68 4.42
N LEU A 75 7.63 12.87 3.43
CA LEU A 75 8.70 13.23 2.49
C LEU A 75 8.34 14.48 1.67
N THR A 76 7.14 14.54 1.10
CA THR A 76 6.68 15.68 0.30
C THR A 76 6.57 16.95 1.15
N THR A 77 6.13 16.83 2.41
CA THR A 77 6.08 17.95 3.36
C THR A 77 7.49 18.44 3.67
N LYS A 78 8.43 17.55 3.98
CA LYS A 78 9.84 17.88 4.24
C LYS A 78 10.48 18.60 3.05
N ASP A 79 10.31 18.10 1.82
CA ASP A 79 10.88 18.73 0.62
C ASP A 79 10.25 20.11 0.36
N SER A 80 8.94 20.26 0.61
CA SER A 80 8.23 21.54 0.52
C SER A 80 8.73 22.56 1.57
N MET A 81 8.91 22.12 2.82
CA MET A 81 9.49 22.93 3.90
C MET A 81 10.93 23.34 3.58
N GLN A 82 11.78 22.38 3.18
CA GLN A 82 13.17 22.63 2.84
C GLN A 82 13.30 23.63 1.69
N LYS A 83 12.45 23.50 0.66
CA LYS A 83 12.38 24.47 -0.44
C LYS A 83 12.03 25.86 0.06
N TYR A 84 10.98 25.99 0.87
CA TYR A 84 10.54 27.28 1.42
C TYR A 84 11.63 27.99 2.25
N VAL A 85 12.31 27.28 3.15
CA VAL A 85 13.35 27.88 4.01
C VAL A 85 14.68 28.15 3.31
N SER A 86 14.93 27.48 2.17
CA SER A 86 16.10 27.73 1.32
C SER A 86 15.89 28.81 0.26
N ASP A 87 14.64 29.24 0.04
CA ASP A 87 14.28 30.26 -0.93
C ASP A 87 14.51 31.66 -0.33
N PRO A 88 15.42 32.47 -0.91
CA PRO A 88 15.79 33.77 -0.36
C PRO A 88 14.63 34.77 -0.36
N ASP A 89 13.62 34.61 -1.24
CA ASP A 89 12.47 35.53 -1.30
C ASP A 89 11.57 35.44 -0.04
N ASN A 90 11.74 34.39 0.78
CA ASN A 90 11.03 34.21 2.05
C ASN A 90 11.72 34.86 3.27
N GLY A 91 12.92 35.46 3.10
CA GLY A 91 13.60 36.23 4.14
C GLY A 91 14.11 35.43 5.36
N LEU A 92 14.12 34.09 5.28
CA LEU A 92 14.65 33.22 6.34
C LEU A 92 16.17 32.99 6.19
N THR A 93 16.70 33.11 4.98
CA THR A 93 18.12 32.91 4.65
C THR A 93 19.06 33.92 5.31
N ASP A 94 18.55 35.08 5.72
CA ASP A 94 19.31 36.19 6.32
C ASP A 94 19.96 35.80 7.67
N TYR A 95 19.41 34.79 8.35
CA TYR A 95 19.91 34.29 9.63
C TYR A 95 20.92 33.13 9.48
N GLY A 96 21.08 32.60 8.27
CA GLY A 96 21.85 31.40 7.96
C GLY A 96 21.01 30.32 7.26
N PRO A 97 21.65 29.24 6.76
CA PRO A 97 20.93 28.15 6.11
C PRO A 97 20.10 27.36 7.14
N ILE A 98 18.80 27.20 6.87
CA ILE A 98 17.93 26.30 7.65
C ILE A 98 17.85 24.96 6.94
N THR A 99 18.12 23.89 7.68
CA THR A 99 18.00 22.50 7.21
C THR A 99 16.83 21.81 7.91
N VAL A 100 15.98 21.15 7.14
CA VAL A 100 14.87 20.30 7.62
C VAL A 100 15.33 18.84 7.57
N TYR A 101 15.53 18.23 8.74
CA TYR A 101 16.11 16.90 8.88
C TYR A 101 15.05 15.81 8.77
N ASP A 102 13.94 15.98 9.47
CA ASP A 102 12.88 14.99 9.54
C ASP A 102 11.51 15.66 9.68
N VAL A 103 10.46 14.94 9.28
CA VAL A 103 9.06 15.36 9.41
C VAL A 103 8.26 14.12 9.79
N VAL A 104 7.65 14.13 10.97
CA VAL A 104 6.85 13.02 11.48
C VAL A 104 5.41 13.48 11.61
N LEU A 105 4.48 12.75 10.99
CA LEU A 105 3.06 13.12 10.89
C LEU A 105 2.13 12.05 11.49
N ILE A 106 1.06 12.51 12.12
CA ILE A 106 -0.08 11.69 12.52
C ILE A 106 -1.35 12.18 11.81
N GLN A 107 -2.12 11.25 11.23
CA GLN A 107 -3.39 11.61 10.59
C GLN A 107 -4.47 11.88 11.65
N VAL A 108 -4.92 13.14 11.72
CA VAL A 108 -5.96 13.59 12.66
C VAL A 108 -7.35 13.69 12.01
N GLY A 109 -7.40 13.64 10.67
CA GLY A 109 -8.66 13.57 9.93
C GLY A 109 -8.45 13.32 8.43
N PRO A 110 -9.54 13.27 7.63
CA PRO A 110 -9.44 13.16 6.18
C PRO A 110 -8.56 14.30 5.63
N ASN A 111 -7.48 13.93 4.94
CA ASN A 111 -6.52 14.84 4.34
C ASN A 111 -5.90 15.86 5.33
N ARG A 112 -5.87 15.53 6.63
CA ARG A 112 -5.35 16.40 7.70
C ARG A 112 -4.41 15.64 8.62
N TYR A 113 -3.24 16.23 8.84
CA TYR A 113 -2.18 15.66 9.64
C TYR A 113 -1.62 16.74 10.58
N GLU A 114 -1.24 16.32 11.78
CA GLU A 114 -0.50 17.14 12.75
C GLU A 114 0.82 16.44 13.05
N GLY A 115 1.85 17.17 13.47
CA GLY A 115 3.14 16.56 13.73
C GLY A 115 4.24 17.57 14.03
N ASP A 116 5.48 17.10 13.95
CA ASP A 116 6.67 17.88 14.24
C ASP A 116 7.68 17.78 13.09
N ALA A 117 8.37 18.89 12.80
CA ALA A 117 9.50 18.95 11.89
C ALA A 117 10.79 19.24 12.66
N GLU A 118 11.80 18.39 12.50
CA GLU A 118 13.12 18.60 13.08
C GLU A 118 13.95 19.53 12.18
N CYS A 119 14.28 20.71 12.68
CA CYS A 119 15.00 21.73 11.93
C CYS A 119 16.26 22.21 12.69
N ALA A 120 17.30 22.64 11.97
CA ALA A 120 18.43 23.37 12.55
C ALA A 120 18.83 24.58 11.70
N LEU A 121 19.41 25.60 12.35
CA LEU A 121 20.00 26.77 11.71
C LEU A 121 21.52 26.62 11.68
N GLY A 122 22.10 26.40 10.49
CA GLY A 122 23.51 26.05 10.32
C GLY A 122 23.90 24.81 11.14
N ASP A 123 25.07 24.82 11.76
CA ASP A 123 25.54 23.80 12.71
C ASP A 123 24.92 23.96 14.11
N GLY A 124 23.77 24.62 14.22
CA GLY A 124 23.06 24.88 15.47
C GLY A 124 22.38 23.64 16.07
N PRO A 125 21.81 23.75 17.28
CA PRO A 125 21.04 22.67 17.88
C PRO A 125 19.79 22.39 17.04
N HIS A 126 19.48 21.11 16.86
CA HIS A 126 18.22 20.67 16.30
C HIS A 126 17.06 21.09 17.23
N ARG A 127 15.95 21.56 16.65
CA ARG A 127 14.74 21.96 17.35
C ARG A 127 13.53 21.40 16.63
N GLN A 128 12.54 20.97 17.40
CA GLN A 128 11.24 20.53 16.87
C GLN A 128 10.34 21.73 16.63
N VAL A 129 9.64 21.74 15.50
CA VAL A 129 8.68 22.77 15.11
C VAL A 129 7.34 22.08 14.82
N ALA A 130 6.33 22.39 15.63
CA ALA A 130 4.98 21.86 15.42
C ALA A 130 4.40 22.35 14.08
N ILE A 131 3.87 21.40 13.31
CA ILE A 131 3.33 21.59 11.96
C ILE A 131 1.91 21.03 11.82
N HIS A 132 1.12 21.73 11.02
CA HIS A 132 -0.22 21.35 10.60
C HIS A 132 -0.20 21.16 9.08
N VAL A 133 -0.56 19.98 8.59
CA VAL A 133 -0.49 19.64 7.16
C VAL A 133 -1.88 19.29 6.63
N ILE A 134 -2.21 19.84 5.47
CA ILE A 134 -3.36 19.47 4.65
C ILE A 134 -2.80 18.92 3.34
N ALA A 135 -3.06 17.65 3.06
CA ALA A 135 -2.55 16.97 1.86
C ALA A 135 -3.67 16.21 1.14
N ASP A 136 -3.80 16.46 -0.17
CA ASP A 136 -4.63 15.69 -1.10
C ASP A 136 -3.76 15.03 -2.20
N ASP A 137 -4.39 14.31 -3.13
CA ASP A 137 -3.71 13.57 -4.20
C ASP A 137 -2.81 14.43 -5.12
N GLN A 138 -2.87 15.77 -5.02
CA GLN A 138 -2.14 16.71 -5.89
C GLN A 138 -1.40 17.84 -5.15
N HIS A 139 -1.81 18.17 -3.92
CA HIS A 139 -1.29 19.33 -3.20
C HIS A 139 -0.95 19.00 -1.75
N VAL A 140 0.18 19.50 -1.28
CA VAL A 140 0.56 19.54 0.13
C VAL A 140 0.69 20.99 0.56
N GLN A 141 -0.13 21.40 1.51
CA GLN A 141 -0.02 22.66 2.23
C GLN A 141 0.33 22.37 3.68
N TRP A 142 1.34 23.06 4.21
CA TRP A 142 1.70 23.00 5.62
C TRP A 142 1.72 24.40 6.23
N SER A 143 1.56 24.48 7.53
CA SER A 143 1.74 25.68 8.34
C SER A 143 2.36 25.33 9.69
N THR A 144 2.99 26.31 10.33
CA THR A 144 3.50 26.19 11.69
C THR A 144 2.64 27.00 12.65
N ASP A 145 2.71 26.69 13.95
CA ASP A 145 2.15 27.56 14.98
C ASP A 145 2.74 28.97 14.92
N LYS A 146 2.04 29.95 15.51
CA LYS A 146 2.49 31.35 15.50
C LYS A 146 3.84 31.49 16.21
N GLY A 147 4.90 31.69 15.41
CA GLY A 147 6.28 31.77 15.90
C GLY A 147 7.02 30.44 15.92
N GLY A 148 6.45 29.35 15.37
CA GLY A 148 7.11 28.04 15.27
C GLY A 148 8.49 28.13 14.62
N MET A 149 8.59 28.81 13.47
CA MET A 149 9.89 29.05 12.82
C MET A 149 10.81 30.02 13.59
N ALA A 150 10.25 30.90 14.43
CA ALA A 150 11.06 31.82 15.24
C ALA A 150 11.89 31.08 16.30
N VAL A 151 11.47 29.87 16.71
CA VAL A 151 12.25 29.00 17.60
C VAL A 151 13.63 28.64 17.00
N LEU A 152 13.83 28.74 15.68
CA LEU A 152 15.11 28.44 15.05
C LEU A 152 16.10 29.61 15.14
N LEU A 153 15.61 30.82 15.44
CA LEU A 153 16.40 32.04 15.41
C LEU A 153 17.20 32.24 16.71
N PRO A 154 18.42 32.78 16.65
CA PRO A 154 19.24 33.04 17.83
C PRO A 154 18.58 34.09 18.74
N GLY A 155 18.41 33.76 20.03
CA GLY A 155 17.77 34.63 21.02
C GLY A 155 16.25 34.45 21.16
N SER A 156 15.68 33.41 20.56
CA SER A 156 14.33 32.88 20.84
C SER A 156 14.29 32.03 22.11
#